data_AF-F4SAP9-F1
#
_entry.id   AF-F4SAP9-F1
#
_cell.length_a   1.000
_cell.length_b   1.000
_cell.length_c   1.000
_cell.angle_alpha   90.00
_cell.angle_beta   90.00
_cell.angle_gamma   90.00
#
_symmetry.space_group_name_H-M   'P 1'
#
loop_
_entity.id
_entity.type
_entity.pdbx_description
1 polymer ?
#
loop_
_entity_poly.entity_id
_entity_poly.type
_entity_poly.pdbx_seq_one_letter_code
_entity_poly.pdbx_strand_id
1 'polypeptide(L)'
;MSIPNSSNYFECPDKIRDELACKVCWLCNSFNSPKATPETNPNRLMHPPTSTPPSLRSQKRLGLNPQGQLMTHRRKSHLAQAQRTIKAAMQNKRRSEFRDLREALYLISTYSGPYLQSPDEKKKAARYLRTQNLGAEFVKELDDNVRWEWLNSQVDRQSMHTLV
;
A
#
# COMPACT_ATOMS: atom_id res chain seq x y z
N MET A 1 -2.20 -39.19 19.91
CA MET A 1 -1.94 -38.84 18.49
C MET A 1 -1.50 -37.39 18.46
N SER A 2 -0.23 -37.14 18.15
CA SER A 2 0.42 -35.83 18.31
C SER A 2 0.52 -35.15 16.94
N ILE A 3 0.02 -33.92 16.85
CA ILE A 3 0.07 -33.07 15.65
C ILE A 3 1.38 -32.26 15.69
N PRO A 4 2.20 -32.20 14.64
CA PRO A 4 3.36 -31.32 14.62
C PRO A 4 2.93 -29.88 14.30
N ASN A 5 3.21 -28.95 15.22
CA ASN A 5 3.17 -27.51 14.99
C ASN A 5 4.38 -27.12 14.12
N SER A 6 4.15 -26.77 12.85
CA SER A 6 5.16 -26.04 12.06
C SER A 6 4.89 -24.54 12.14
N SER A 7 5.60 -23.85 13.03
CA SER A 7 5.73 -22.40 13.01
C SER A 7 6.66 -22.00 11.86
N ASN A 8 6.10 -21.65 10.70
CA ASN A 8 6.84 -20.98 9.64
C ASN A 8 7.07 -19.51 10.06
N TYR A 9 8.11 -19.27 10.85
CA TYR A 9 8.69 -17.94 11.02
C TYR A 9 9.37 -17.54 9.71
N PHE A 10 8.79 -16.56 9.03
CA PHE A 10 9.45 -15.90 7.91
C PHE A 10 10.46 -14.89 8.49
N GLU A 11 11.68 -15.34 8.73
CA GLU A 11 12.81 -14.45 9.06
C GLU A 11 13.15 -13.60 7.84
N CYS A 12 12.78 -12.32 7.90
CA CYS A 12 13.28 -11.32 6.96
C CYS A 12 14.74 -11.02 7.31
N PRO A 13 15.71 -11.19 6.41
CA PRO A 13 17.10 -10.89 6.70
C PRO A 13 17.30 -9.40 6.94
N ASP A 14 17.93 -9.07 8.07
CA ASP A 14 18.15 -7.71 8.61
C ASP A 14 18.90 -6.73 7.68
N LYS A 15 19.44 -7.20 6.55
CA LYS A 15 20.19 -6.37 5.60
C LYS A 15 19.34 -5.49 4.67
N ILE A 16 18.00 -5.54 4.77
CA ILE A 16 17.09 -4.78 3.89
C ILE A 16 16.54 -3.50 4.59
N ARG A 17 16.87 -3.25 5.85
CA ARG A 17 16.31 -2.12 6.61
C ARG A 17 16.90 -0.75 6.24
N ASP A 18 18.18 -0.67 5.84
CA ASP A 18 18.82 0.64 5.67
C ASP A 18 18.68 1.23 4.25
N GLU A 19 18.56 0.41 3.20
CA GLU A 19 18.39 0.94 1.84
C GLU A 19 16.96 1.41 1.52
N LEU A 20 15.96 0.91 2.26
CA LEU A 20 14.54 1.31 2.06
C LEU A 20 14.17 2.56 2.85
N ALA A 21 14.85 2.86 3.96
CA ALA A 21 14.57 4.06 4.75
C ALA A 21 14.90 5.36 3.97
N CYS A 22 15.99 5.37 3.19
CA CYS A 22 16.36 6.53 2.37
C CYS A 22 15.50 6.72 1.11
N LYS A 23 14.91 5.65 0.54
CA LYS A 23 14.08 5.74 -0.68
C LYS A 23 12.64 6.16 -0.44
N VAL A 24 12.12 6.04 0.78
CA VAL A 24 10.75 6.46 1.11
C VAL A 24 10.65 7.97 1.32
N CYS A 25 11.75 8.66 1.65
CA CYS A 25 11.75 10.11 1.89
C CYS A 25 11.69 10.96 0.59
N TRP A 26 12.18 10.45 -0.54
CA TRP A 26 12.22 11.23 -1.80
C TRP A 26 10.89 11.26 -2.57
N LEU A 27 9.96 10.35 -2.27
CA LEU A 27 8.67 10.27 -2.98
C LEU A 27 7.61 11.24 -2.45
N CYS A 28 7.86 11.92 -1.33
CA CYS A 28 6.90 12.86 -0.75
C CYS A 28 7.04 14.31 -1.25
N ASN A 29 8.14 14.68 -1.93
CA ASN A 29 8.44 16.09 -2.28
C ASN A 29 8.56 16.41 -3.77
N SER A 30 8.33 15.48 -4.70
CA SER A 30 8.58 15.69 -6.14
C SER A 30 7.35 16.00 -7.00
N PHE A 31 6.16 16.18 -6.42
CA PHE A 31 4.91 16.34 -7.19
C PHE A 31 4.25 17.73 -7.19
N ASN A 32 5.03 18.79 -6.90
CA ASN A 32 4.60 20.18 -7.15
C ASN A 32 5.38 20.79 -8.32
N SER A 33 5.26 20.22 -9.51
CA SER A 33 5.60 20.93 -10.74
C SER A 33 4.53 20.69 -11.79
N PRO A 34 3.94 21.74 -12.38
CA PRO A 34 2.99 21.58 -13.47
C PRO A 34 3.72 20.90 -14.64
N LYS A 35 3.12 19.84 -15.18
CA LYS A 35 3.60 19.18 -16.40
C LYS A 35 3.71 20.22 -17.52
N ALA A 36 4.92 20.53 -17.94
CA ALA A 36 5.15 21.20 -19.21
C ALA A 36 4.56 20.32 -20.33
N THR A 37 3.59 20.86 -21.06
CA THR A 37 3.06 20.27 -22.28
C THR A 37 4.19 20.16 -23.31
N PRO A 38 4.36 19.02 -24.00
CA PRO A 38 5.31 18.96 -25.10
C PRO A 38 4.81 19.85 -26.25
N GLU A 39 5.60 20.83 -26.65
CA GLU A 39 5.36 21.59 -27.87
C GLU A 39 5.37 20.63 -29.06
N THR A 40 4.23 20.57 -29.75
CA THR A 40 4.05 19.73 -30.93
C THR A 40 4.73 20.44 -32.09
N ASN A 41 5.91 19.97 -32.47
CA ASN A 41 6.64 20.47 -33.64
C ASN A 41 5.93 19.98 -34.93
N PRO A 42 5.33 20.85 -35.77
CA PRO A 42 4.51 20.42 -36.89
C PRO A 42 5.31 19.98 -38.14
N ASN A 43 6.64 20.06 -38.12
CA ASN A 43 7.47 19.83 -39.31
C ASN A 43 8.21 18.48 -39.30
N ARG A 44 7.48 17.37 -39.17
CA ARG A 44 8.05 16.04 -39.50
C ARG A 44 7.44 15.52 -40.79
N LEU A 45 8.07 15.95 -41.88
CA LEU A 45 8.03 15.45 -43.25
C LEU A 45 7.23 14.16 -43.46
N MET A 46 6.10 14.33 -44.15
CA MET A 46 5.37 13.29 -44.87
C MET A 46 6.28 12.68 -45.95
N HIS A 47 7.00 11.62 -45.63
CA HIS A 47 7.44 10.67 -46.64
C HIS A 47 6.42 9.52 -46.69
N PRO A 48 5.86 9.19 -47.86
CA PRO A 48 5.05 7.99 -48.00
C PRO A 48 5.93 6.78 -47.65
N PRO A 49 5.46 5.82 -46.84
CA PRO A 49 6.23 4.61 -46.59
C PRO A 49 6.38 3.87 -47.92
N THR A 50 7.60 3.81 -48.45
CA THR A 50 7.94 2.95 -49.59
C THR A 50 7.52 1.53 -49.23
N SER A 51 6.47 1.05 -49.88
CA SER A 51 5.70 -0.14 -49.55
C SER A 51 6.39 -1.43 -50.00
N THR A 52 7.68 -1.57 -49.74
CA THR A 52 8.39 -2.82 -49.99
C THR A 52 8.65 -3.49 -48.65
N PRO A 53 7.83 -4.49 -48.23
CA PRO A 53 8.14 -5.23 -47.02
C PRO A 53 9.51 -5.91 -47.20
N PRO A 54 10.44 -5.78 -46.24
CA PRO A 54 11.72 -6.43 -46.36
C PRO A 54 11.51 -7.95 -46.46
N SER A 55 12.18 -8.56 -47.43
CA SER A 55 12.17 -10.00 -47.66
C SER A 55 12.32 -10.77 -46.34
N LEU A 56 11.48 -11.80 -46.14
CA LEU A 56 11.50 -12.71 -44.98
C LEU A 56 12.90 -13.27 -44.70
N ARG A 57 13.74 -13.38 -45.74
CA ARG A 57 15.13 -13.86 -45.65
C ARG A 57 16.07 -12.86 -44.98
N SER A 58 15.82 -11.56 -45.13
CA SER A 58 16.58 -10.46 -44.51
C SER A 58 16.19 -10.27 -43.04
N GLN A 59 14.90 -10.43 -42.71
CA GLN A 59 14.42 -10.38 -41.32
C GLN A 59 15.02 -11.51 -40.45
N LYS A 60 15.19 -12.72 -41.02
CA LYS A 60 15.76 -13.88 -40.33
C LYS A 60 17.26 -13.73 -40.01
N ARG A 61 18.00 -12.97 -40.81
CA ARG A 61 19.44 -12.67 -40.59
C ARG A 61 19.70 -11.62 -39.51
N LEU A 62 18.71 -10.78 -39.19
CA LEU A 62 18.79 -9.77 -38.14
C LEU A 62 18.36 -10.30 -36.76
N GLY A 63 18.01 -11.59 -36.63
CA GLY A 63 17.52 -12.17 -35.37
C GLY A 63 16.16 -11.62 -34.91
N LEU A 64 15.49 -10.83 -35.76
CA LEU A 64 14.19 -10.24 -35.50
C LEU A 64 13.12 -11.30 -35.80
N ASN A 65 12.79 -12.16 -34.82
CA ASN A 65 11.56 -12.93 -34.88
C ASN A 65 10.41 -12.04 -34.39
N PRO A 66 9.60 -11.42 -35.27
CA PRO A 66 8.56 -10.48 -34.87
C PRO A 66 7.51 -11.12 -33.96
N GLN A 67 7.25 -12.43 -34.12
CA GLN A 67 6.37 -13.18 -33.23
C GLN A 67 6.99 -13.33 -31.83
N GLY A 68 8.30 -13.60 -31.74
CA GLY A 68 9.02 -13.64 -30.47
C GLY A 68 9.02 -12.28 -29.75
N GLN A 69 9.22 -11.18 -30.49
CA GLN A 69 9.14 -9.82 -29.93
C GLN A 69 7.73 -9.47 -29.46
N LEU A 70 6.70 -9.81 -30.23
CA LEU A 70 5.31 -9.61 -29.83
C LEU A 70 4.97 -10.39 -28.55
N MET A 71 5.39 -11.65 -28.45
CA MET A 71 5.15 -12.49 -27.27
C MET A 71 5.88 -11.97 -26.03
N THR A 72 7.14 -11.55 -26.17
CA THR A 72 7.89 -10.93 -25.06
C THR A 72 7.28 -9.60 -24.64
N HIS A 73 6.84 -8.76 -25.59
CA HIS A 73 6.12 -7.52 -25.28
C HIS A 73 4.81 -7.78 -24.54
N ARG A 74 3.99 -8.72 -25.01
CA ARG A 74 2.75 -9.13 -24.33
C ARG A 74 3.03 -9.60 -22.91
N ARG A 75 4.01 -10.47 -22.70
CA ARG A 75 4.41 -10.95 -21.36
C ARG A 75 4.81 -9.78 -20.45
N LYS A 76 5.63 -8.85 -20.94
CA LYS A 76 6.03 -7.65 -20.18
C LYS A 76 4.83 -6.76 -19.84
N SER A 77 3.91 -6.56 -20.78
CA SER A 77 2.69 -5.78 -20.58
C SER A 77 1.79 -6.39 -19.52
N HIS A 78 1.55 -7.72 -19.58
CA HIS A 78 0.78 -8.45 -18.56
C HIS A 78 1.43 -8.37 -17.18
N LEU A 79 2.75 -8.52 -17.09
CA LEU A 79 3.48 -8.37 -15.83
C LEU A 79 3.33 -6.96 -15.27
N ALA A 80 3.50 -5.92 -16.10
CA ALA A 80 3.31 -4.54 -15.70
C ALA A 80 1.87 -4.26 -15.23
N GLN A 81 0.87 -4.83 -15.91
CA GLN A 81 -0.53 -4.72 -15.51
C GLN A 81 -0.80 -5.42 -14.17
N ALA A 82 -0.27 -6.62 -13.96
CA ALA A 82 -0.38 -7.35 -12.70
C ALA A 82 0.25 -6.55 -11.55
N GLN A 83 1.44 -5.99 -11.76
CA GLN A 83 2.10 -5.10 -10.78
C GLN A 83 1.27 -3.86 -10.46
N ARG A 84 0.67 -3.20 -11.46
CA ARG A 84 -0.23 -2.06 -11.24
C ARG A 84 -1.45 -2.46 -10.42
N THR A 85 -2.02 -3.62 -10.71
CA THR A 85 -3.20 -4.15 -10.01
C THR A 85 -2.89 -4.43 -8.54
N ILE A 86 -1.76 -5.08 -8.24
CA ILE A 86 -1.31 -5.33 -6.87
C ILE A 86 -1.09 -4.00 -6.12
N LYS A 87 -0.38 -3.05 -6.75
CA LYS A 87 -0.16 -1.73 -6.16
C LYS A 87 -1.47 -1.00 -5.85
N ALA A 88 -2.43 -1.03 -6.79
CA ALA A 88 -3.75 -0.43 -6.59
C ALA A 88 -4.53 -1.11 -5.45
N ALA A 89 -4.52 -2.44 -5.38
CA ALA A 89 -5.15 -3.19 -4.30
C ALA A 89 -4.55 -2.85 -2.93
N MET A 90 -3.21 -2.78 -2.83
CA MET A 90 -2.53 -2.37 -1.59
C MET A 90 -2.86 -0.93 -1.20
N GLN A 91 -2.90 0.00 -2.16
CA GLN A 91 -3.27 1.39 -1.89
C GLN A 91 -4.72 1.51 -1.42
N ASN A 92 -5.64 0.76 -2.04
CA ASN A 92 -7.04 0.75 -1.63
C ASN A 92 -7.20 0.18 -0.22
N LYS A 93 -6.49 -0.90 0.12
CA LYS A 93 -6.47 -1.47 1.47
C LYS A 93 -5.98 -0.45 2.51
N ARG A 94 -4.87 0.24 2.24
CA ARG A 94 -4.36 1.30 3.14
C ARG A 94 -5.35 2.45 3.31
N ARG A 95 -6.03 2.84 2.23
CA ARG A 95 -7.07 3.90 2.28
C ARG A 95 -8.27 3.48 3.12
N SER A 96 -8.71 2.22 3.03
CA SER A 96 -9.80 1.72 3.87
C SER A 96 -9.39 1.64 5.34
N GLU A 97 -8.21 1.08 5.64
CA GLU A 97 -7.68 1.02 7.01
C GLU A 97 -7.56 2.42 7.62
N PHE A 98 -7.07 3.40 6.85
CA PHE A 98 -6.95 4.77 7.32
C PHE A 98 -8.32 5.43 7.56
N ARG A 99 -9.32 5.11 6.73
CA ARG A 99 -10.70 5.57 6.93
C ARG A 99 -11.27 5.01 8.23
N ASP A 100 -11.15 3.70 8.43
CA ASP A 100 -11.64 3.01 9.63
C ASP A 100 -10.93 3.56 10.89
N LEU A 101 -9.62 3.78 10.83
CA LEU A 101 -8.87 4.38 11.94
C LEU A 101 -9.34 5.81 12.23
N ARG A 102 -9.59 6.63 11.21
CA ARG A 102 -10.09 8.00 11.39
C ARG A 102 -11.46 8.00 12.05
N GLU A 103 -12.33 7.08 11.64
CA GLU A 103 -13.66 6.89 12.24
C GLU A 103 -13.55 6.44 13.70
N ALA A 104 -12.70 5.45 14.00
CA ALA A 104 -12.44 5.02 15.37
C ALA A 104 -11.97 6.17 16.27
N LEU A 105 -11.05 7.00 15.78
CA LEU A 105 -10.55 8.17 16.50
C LEU A 105 -11.63 9.24 16.72
N TYR A 106 -12.52 9.41 15.75
CA TYR A 106 -13.67 10.29 15.89
C TYR A 106 -14.64 9.78 16.96
N LEU A 107 -14.96 8.48 16.93
CA LEU A 107 -15.81 7.87 17.95
C LEU A 107 -15.23 8.08 19.35
N ILE A 108 -13.92 7.87 19.55
CA ILE A 108 -13.25 8.11 20.84
C ILE A 108 -13.38 9.57 21.28
N SER A 109 -13.20 10.53 20.36
CA SER A 109 -13.22 11.94 20.72
C SER A 109 -14.63 12.41 21.11
N THR A 110 -15.66 11.92 20.41
CA THR A 110 -17.07 12.28 20.67
C THR A 110 -17.75 11.42 21.72
N TYR A 111 -17.11 10.35 22.20
CA TYR A 111 -17.71 9.44 23.17
C TYR A 111 -18.03 10.13 24.50
N SER A 112 -19.23 9.89 25.03
CA SER A 112 -19.75 10.50 26.26
C SER A 112 -20.37 9.47 27.22
N GLY A 113 -19.85 8.25 27.25
CA GLY A 113 -20.34 7.18 28.12
C GLY A 113 -19.55 7.02 29.43
N PRO A 114 -19.77 5.91 30.16
CA PRO A 114 -19.17 5.69 31.49
C PRO A 114 -17.66 5.40 31.46
N TYR A 115 -17.13 4.94 30.32
CA TYR A 115 -15.71 4.61 30.13
C TYR A 115 -14.91 5.81 29.59
N LEU A 116 -13.58 5.79 29.69
CA LEU A 116 -12.70 6.80 29.07
C LEU A 116 -13.12 8.25 29.36
N GLN A 117 -13.45 8.56 30.62
CA GLN A 117 -14.01 9.86 30.99
C GLN A 117 -12.96 10.97 30.91
N SER A 118 -11.71 10.66 31.25
CA SER A 118 -10.66 11.65 31.23
C SER A 118 -10.16 11.90 29.80
N PRO A 119 -9.82 13.16 29.44
CA PRO A 119 -9.26 13.46 28.13
C PRO A 119 -7.92 12.75 27.89
N ASP A 120 -7.21 12.39 28.96
CA ASP A 120 -5.95 11.67 28.87
C ASP A 120 -6.13 10.17 28.63
N GLU A 121 -7.14 9.52 29.22
CA GLU A 121 -7.56 8.16 28.84
C GLU A 121 -7.93 8.09 27.37
N LYS A 122 -8.72 9.04 26.87
CA LYS A 122 -9.08 9.13 25.44
C LYS A 122 -7.84 9.23 24.55
N LYS A 123 -6.83 10.03 24.94
CA LYS A 123 -5.55 10.11 24.21
C LYS A 123 -4.77 8.80 24.25
N LYS A 124 -4.73 8.11 25.39
CA LYS A 124 -4.08 6.80 25.53
C LYS A 124 -4.78 5.75 24.66
N ALA A 125 -6.10 5.70 24.69
CA ALA A 125 -6.91 4.83 23.84
C ALA A 125 -6.66 5.09 22.36
N ALA A 126 -6.70 6.36 21.95
CA ALA A 126 -6.40 6.78 20.58
C ALA A 126 -4.97 6.38 20.15
N ARG A 127 -3.99 6.47 21.07
CA ARG A 127 -2.63 6.01 20.82
C ARG A 127 -2.56 4.50 20.64
N TYR A 128 -3.23 3.74 21.52
CA TYR A 128 -3.29 2.28 21.45
C TYR A 128 -3.82 1.81 20.09
N LEU A 129 -4.95 2.35 19.63
CA LEU A 129 -5.53 1.99 18.32
C LEU A 129 -4.59 2.29 17.14
N ARG A 130 -3.86 3.41 17.20
CA ARG A 130 -2.88 3.76 16.15
C ARG A 130 -1.70 2.79 16.12
N THR A 131 -1.15 2.46 17.29
CA THR A 131 0.04 1.59 17.39
C THR A 131 -0.28 0.17 16.95
N GLN A 132 -1.47 -0.33 17.30
CA GLN A 132 -1.88 -1.71 16.99
C GLN A 132 -2.63 -1.84 15.65
N ASN A 133 -2.91 -0.72 14.97
CA ASN A 133 -3.69 -0.68 13.71
C ASN A 133 -5.09 -1.34 13.82
N LEU A 134 -5.73 -1.24 15.00
CA LEU A 134 -7.00 -1.91 15.31
C LEU A 134 -8.24 -1.08 14.93
N GLY A 135 -8.08 -0.10 14.03
CA GLY A 135 -9.18 0.80 13.64
C GLY A 135 -10.36 0.06 13.00
N ALA A 136 -10.08 -0.92 12.13
CA ALA A 136 -11.11 -1.70 11.45
C ALA A 136 -11.89 -2.62 12.40
N GLU A 137 -11.18 -3.36 13.26
CA GLU A 137 -11.78 -4.25 14.26
C GLU A 137 -12.66 -3.47 15.24
N PHE A 138 -12.15 -2.31 15.70
CA PHE A 138 -12.88 -1.44 16.60
C PHE A 138 -14.20 -0.94 16.01
N VAL A 139 -14.23 -0.55 14.73
CA VAL A 139 -15.42 0.00 14.08
C VAL A 139 -16.42 -1.08 13.66
N LYS A 140 -15.95 -2.24 13.18
CA LYS A 140 -16.79 -3.22 12.47
C LYS A 140 -17.23 -4.42 13.31
N GLU A 141 -16.44 -4.85 14.29
CA GLU A 141 -16.60 -6.18 14.89
C GLU A 141 -17.25 -6.16 16.27
N LEU A 142 -17.27 -5.02 16.96
CA LEU A 142 -17.70 -4.93 18.36
C LEU A 142 -19.02 -4.16 18.51
N ASP A 143 -19.93 -4.70 19.31
CA ASP A 143 -21.11 -3.99 19.82
C ASP A 143 -20.69 -2.77 20.64
N ASP A 144 -21.50 -1.71 20.63
CA ASP A 144 -21.12 -0.42 21.21
C ASP A 144 -20.69 -0.53 22.68
N ASN A 145 -21.41 -1.25 23.54
CA ASN A 145 -21.04 -1.37 24.96
C ASN A 145 -19.75 -2.18 25.16
N VAL A 146 -19.63 -3.32 24.49
CA VAL A 146 -18.47 -4.22 24.58
C VAL A 146 -17.21 -3.53 24.07
N ARG A 147 -17.35 -2.74 23.01
CA ARG A 147 -16.27 -1.95 22.39
C ARG A 147 -15.58 -1.04 23.41
N TRP A 148 -16.37 -0.29 24.17
CA TRP A 148 -15.84 0.70 25.12
C TRP A 148 -15.24 0.04 26.36
N GLU A 149 -15.88 -1.01 26.88
CA GLU A 149 -15.36 -1.79 28.01
C GLU A 149 -14.01 -2.45 27.67
N TRP A 150 -13.93 -3.08 26.49
CA TRP A 150 -12.69 -3.68 26.00
C TRP A 150 -11.59 -2.63 25.86
N LEU A 151 -11.89 -1.48 25.24
CA LEU A 151 -10.89 -0.42 25.04
C LEU A 151 -10.39 0.17 26.36
N ASN A 152 -11.29 0.35 27.34
CA ASN A 152 -10.92 0.79 28.69
C ASN A 152 -9.96 -0.20 29.35
N SER A 153 -10.27 -1.49 29.26
CA SER A 153 -9.43 -2.57 29.80
C SER A 153 -8.01 -2.57 29.20
N GLN A 154 -7.86 -2.21 27.92
CA GLN A 154 -6.53 -2.09 27.30
C GLN A 154 -5.76 -0.87 27.79
N VAL A 155 -6.42 0.28 27.95
CA VAL A 155 -5.80 1.51 28.47
C VAL A 155 -5.29 1.29 29.90
N ASP A 156 -6.07 0.62 30.73
CA ASP A 156 -5.71 0.29 32.11
C ASP A 156 -4.45 -0.59 32.15
N ARG A 157 -4.37 -1.62 31.30
CA ARG A 157 -3.17 -2.47 31.18
C ARG A 157 -1.92 -1.70 30.76
N GLN A 158 -2.05 -0.75 29.83
CA GLN A 158 -0.91 0.07 29.40
C GLN A 158 -0.37 0.97 30.52
N SER A 159 -1.27 1.47 31.39
CA SER A 159 -0.85 2.31 32.51
C SER A 159 0.09 1.59 33.47
N MET A 160 -0.08 0.26 33.64
CA MET A 160 0.77 -0.55 34.52
C MET A 160 2.17 -0.81 33.97
N HIS A 161 2.34 -0.85 32.65
CA HIS A 161 3.64 -1.09 32.02
C HIS A 161 4.57 0.13 31.98
N THR A 162 4.13 1.30 32.42
CA THR A 162 4.91 2.55 32.34
C THR A 162 5.59 2.92 33.68
N LEU A 163 5.48 2.07 34.71
CA LEU A 163 6.00 2.33 36.07
C LEU A 163 7.32 1.58 36.40
N VAL A 164 8.10 1.20 35.40
CA VAL A 164 9.43 0.59 35.55
C VAL A 164 10.45 1.42 34.81
#